data_AF-A0A7W2G0Z5-F1
#
_entry.id   AF-A0A7W2G0Z5-F1
#
_cell.length_a   1.000
_cell.length_b   1.000
_cell.length_c   1.000
_cell.angle_alpha   90.00
_cell.angle_beta   90.00
_cell.angle_gamma   90.00
#
_symmetry.space_group_name_H-M   'P 1'
#
loop_
_entity.id
_entity.type
_entity.pdbx_description
1 polymer ?
#
loop_
_entity_poly.entity_id
_entity_poly.type
_entity_poly.pdbx_seq_one_letter_code
_entity_poly.pdbx_strand_id
1 'polypeptide(L)'
;MKRIFLLVALLVSLSSNAQMVTITEAPATDILLGEQIADGLKSLQVSMDNYELVKSNVEKVEKVNSYIGQLQLISDMIDRQQEAIKNAQQVQKLIKNIKNVSTAKSTMNSVSNSLTAINNSAKMINKITSSGFFNMSDKERIDMLEKENQIISSNARKIKSKLYILKNL
;
A
#
# COMPACT_ATOMS: atom_id res chain seq x y z
N MET A 1 -65.54 26.32 -2.30
CA MET A 1 -64.86 25.07 -1.87
C MET A 1 -63.92 24.49 -2.94
N LYS A 2 -63.01 25.29 -3.51
CA LYS A 2 -61.96 24.80 -4.45
C LYS A 2 -60.54 25.25 -4.09
N ARG A 3 -60.38 26.03 -3.01
CA ARG A 3 -59.08 26.59 -2.58
C ARG A 3 -58.47 25.90 -1.35
N ILE A 4 -59.24 25.07 -0.63
CA ILE A 4 -58.74 24.29 0.52
C ILE A 4 -58.10 22.97 0.05
N PHE A 5 -58.54 22.42 -1.09
CA PHE A 5 -58.00 21.18 -1.65
C PHE A 5 -56.55 21.30 -2.16
N LEU A 6 -56.11 22.52 -2.51
CA LEU A 6 -54.74 22.79 -2.97
C LEU A 6 -53.73 22.90 -1.81
N LEU A 7 -54.18 23.18 -0.59
CA LEU A 7 -53.31 23.29 0.58
C LEU A 7 -52.99 21.93 1.21
N VAL A 8 -53.90 20.96 1.09
CA VAL A 8 -53.67 19.57 1.56
C VAL A 8 -52.79 18.79 0.57
N ALA A 9 -52.87 19.10 -0.73
CA ALA A 9 -52.00 18.50 -1.75
C ALA A 9 -50.54 18.98 -1.68
N LEU A 10 -50.26 20.11 -1.02
CA LEU A 10 -48.91 20.64 -0.83
C LEU A 10 -48.19 20.06 0.41
N LEU A 11 -48.91 19.38 1.30
CA LEU A 11 -48.35 18.81 2.54
C LEU A 11 -48.00 17.32 2.42
N VAL A 12 -48.40 16.65 1.34
CA VAL A 12 -48.09 15.22 1.09
C VAL A 12 -46.82 15.04 0.23
N SER A 13 -46.23 16.11 -0.29
CA SER A 13 -45.01 16.07 -1.11
C SER A 13 -43.69 16.16 -0.32
N LEU A 14 -43.72 16.18 1.02
CA LEU A 14 -42.50 16.25 1.84
C LEU A 14 -42.04 14.89 2.41
N SER A 15 -42.69 13.78 2.08
CA SER A 15 -42.30 12.46 2.57
C SER A 15 -41.66 11.58 1.49
N SER A 16 -40.60 12.08 0.83
CA SER A 16 -39.75 11.26 -0.04
C SER A 16 -38.33 11.78 0.00
N ASN A 17 -37.53 11.26 0.94
CA ASN A 17 -36.09 10.96 0.80
C ASN A 17 -35.53 10.43 2.13
N ALA A 18 -36.24 9.51 2.80
CA ALA A 18 -35.56 8.54 3.63
C ALA A 18 -35.07 7.44 2.70
N GLN A 19 -33.98 7.70 1.97
CA GLN A 19 -33.21 6.61 1.38
C GLN A 19 -32.73 5.76 2.55
N MET A 20 -33.41 4.63 2.75
CA MET A 20 -32.85 3.46 3.38
C MET A 20 -31.57 3.13 2.62
N VAL A 21 -30.43 3.63 3.11
CA VAL A 21 -29.11 3.18 2.69
C VAL A 21 -29.03 1.73 3.16
N THR A 22 -29.41 0.81 2.28
CA THR A 22 -28.92 -0.57 2.35
C THR A 22 -27.40 -0.47 2.26
N ILE A 23 -26.74 -0.67 3.41
CA ILE A 23 -25.29 -0.80 3.52
C ILE A 23 -24.93 -2.14 2.86
N THR A 24 -24.83 -2.15 1.53
CA THR A 24 -24.29 -3.28 0.75
C THR A 24 -23.43 -2.77 -0.40
N GLU A 25 -22.72 -1.67 -0.19
CA GLU A 25 -21.55 -1.35 -0.98
C GLU A 25 -20.38 -1.31 -0.01
N ALA A 26 -19.47 -2.29 -0.10
CA ALA A 26 -18.15 -2.09 0.48
C ALA A 26 -17.66 -0.75 -0.10
N PRO A 27 -17.35 0.26 0.72
CA PRO A 27 -17.04 1.58 0.21
C PRO A 27 -15.87 1.42 -0.77
N ALA A 28 -15.93 2.04 -1.96
CA ALA A 28 -14.94 1.85 -3.04
C ALA A 28 -13.47 1.95 -2.58
N THR A 29 -13.22 2.61 -1.45
CA THR A 29 -11.94 2.73 -0.75
C THR A 29 -11.44 1.44 -0.08
N ASP A 30 -12.32 0.57 0.42
CA ASP A 30 -11.98 -0.76 0.96
C ASP A 30 -11.50 -1.70 -0.16
N ILE A 31 -12.14 -1.63 -1.33
CA ILE A 31 -11.78 -2.39 -2.54
C ILE A 31 -10.39 -1.94 -3.04
N LEU A 32 -10.17 -0.62 -3.12
CA LEU A 32 -8.90 -0.05 -3.56
C LEU A 32 -7.71 -0.47 -2.68
N LEU A 33 -7.86 -0.43 -1.35
CA LEU A 33 -6.79 -0.86 -0.45
C LEU A 33 -6.53 -2.37 -0.57
N GLY A 34 -7.58 -3.17 -0.74
CA GLY A 34 -7.44 -4.61 -0.98
C GLY A 34 -6.66 -4.93 -2.26
N GLU A 35 -6.94 -4.20 -3.35
CA GLU A 35 -6.21 -4.31 -4.61
C GLU A 35 -4.72 -3.96 -4.44
N GLN A 36 -4.41 -2.84 -3.76
CA GLN A 36 -3.02 -2.45 -3.51
C GLN A 36 -2.25 -3.45 -2.64
N ILE A 37 -2.93 -4.09 -1.69
CA ILE A 37 -2.35 -5.19 -0.89
C ILE A 37 -2.05 -6.40 -1.79
N ALA A 38 -2.99 -6.79 -2.66
CA ALA A 38 -2.80 -7.91 -3.57
C ALA A 38 -1.64 -7.66 -4.55
N ASP A 39 -1.56 -6.46 -5.12
CA ASP A 39 -0.46 -6.06 -6.00
C ASP A 39 0.89 -5.99 -5.27
N GLY A 40 0.87 -5.59 -4.00
CA GLY A 40 2.06 -5.60 -3.15
C GLY A 40 2.56 -7.01 -2.89
N LEU A 41 1.67 -7.96 -2.60
CA LEU A 41 2.03 -9.37 -2.41
C LEU A 41 2.65 -9.97 -3.69
N LYS A 42 2.07 -9.69 -4.87
CA LYS A 42 2.65 -10.13 -6.15
C LYS A 42 4.03 -9.53 -6.38
N SER A 43 4.20 -8.23 -6.14
CA SER A 43 5.48 -7.53 -6.34
C SER A 43 6.55 -8.01 -5.35
N LEU A 44 6.15 -8.32 -4.11
CA LEU A 44 7.02 -8.89 -3.08
C LEU A 44 7.53 -10.27 -3.49
N GLN A 45 6.65 -11.14 -3.99
CA GLN A 45 7.06 -12.48 -4.45
C GLN A 45 8.13 -12.39 -5.55
N VAL A 46 7.89 -11.55 -6.55
CA VAL A 46 8.88 -11.31 -7.63
C VAL A 46 10.21 -10.79 -7.08
N SER A 47 10.16 -9.93 -6.05
CA SER A 47 11.37 -9.40 -5.40
C SER A 47 12.16 -10.46 -4.66
N MET A 48 11.47 -11.37 -3.97
CA MET A 48 12.10 -12.51 -3.30
C MET A 48 12.76 -13.47 -4.31
N ASP A 49 12.03 -13.81 -5.38
CA ASP A 49 12.54 -14.72 -6.41
C ASP A 49 13.78 -14.15 -7.11
N ASN A 50 13.74 -12.85 -7.45
CA ASN A 50 14.87 -12.16 -8.06
C ASN A 50 16.07 -12.03 -7.10
N TYR A 51 15.82 -11.77 -5.81
CA TYR A 51 16.87 -11.70 -4.81
C TYR A 51 17.63 -13.03 -4.71
N GLU A 52 16.92 -14.16 -4.62
CA GLU A 52 17.54 -15.48 -4.53
C GLU A 52 18.35 -15.81 -5.81
N LEU A 53 17.84 -15.46 -6.98
CA LEU A 53 18.57 -15.63 -8.24
C LEU A 53 19.89 -14.83 -8.25
N VAL A 54 19.84 -13.54 -7.89
CA VAL A 54 21.03 -12.68 -7.88
C VAL A 54 22.03 -13.15 -6.82
N LYS A 55 21.55 -13.51 -5.63
CA LYS A 55 22.38 -14.04 -4.55
C LYS A 55 23.13 -15.29 -4.99
N SER A 56 22.44 -16.26 -5.60
CA SER A 56 23.06 -17.48 -6.12
C SER A 56 24.14 -17.18 -7.17
N ASN A 57 23.92 -16.17 -8.02
CA ASN A 57 24.90 -15.76 -9.01
C ASN A 57 26.10 -15.05 -8.37
N VAL A 58 25.90 -14.16 -7.40
CA VAL A 58 27.00 -13.50 -6.68
C VAL A 58 27.88 -14.50 -5.93
N GLU A 59 27.28 -15.53 -5.32
CA GLU A 59 28.01 -16.59 -4.60
C GLU A 59 28.94 -17.41 -5.52
N LYS A 60 28.61 -17.52 -6.82
CA LYS A 60 29.41 -18.27 -7.81
C LYS A 60 30.61 -17.51 -8.37
N VAL A 61 30.65 -16.18 -8.26
CA VAL A 61 31.61 -15.32 -8.98
C VAL A 61 32.77 -14.84 -8.06
N GLU A 62 33.01 -15.53 -6.94
CA GLU A 62 34.09 -15.23 -5.97
C GLU A 62 34.17 -13.74 -5.53
N LYS A 63 33.27 -13.38 -4.59
CA LYS A 63 33.35 -12.29 -3.60
C LYS A 63 33.96 -10.94 -4.03
N VAL A 64 33.08 -10.02 -4.42
CA VAL A 64 33.31 -8.58 -4.20
C VAL A 64 32.47 -8.15 -3.00
N ASN A 65 33.11 -7.63 -1.94
CA ASN A 65 32.43 -7.18 -0.71
C ASN A 65 31.29 -6.18 -0.98
N SER A 66 31.37 -5.40 -2.07
CA SER A 66 30.33 -4.46 -2.47
C SER A 66 28.99 -5.14 -2.81
N TYR A 67 29.01 -6.28 -3.51
CA TYR A 67 27.79 -7.02 -3.84
C TYR A 67 27.12 -7.61 -2.59
N ILE A 68 27.90 -8.07 -1.61
CA ILE A 68 27.36 -8.61 -0.35
C ILE A 68 26.60 -7.52 0.41
N GLY A 69 27.19 -6.32 0.55
CA GLY A 69 26.53 -5.19 1.20
C GLY A 69 25.23 -4.77 0.48
N GLN A 70 25.23 -4.80 -0.85
CA GLN A 70 24.05 -4.46 -1.65
C GLN A 70 22.96 -5.55 -1.56
N LEU A 71 23.33 -6.82 -1.52
CA LEU A 71 22.38 -7.92 -1.27
C LEU A 71 21.75 -7.80 0.11
N GLN A 72 22.52 -7.43 1.13
CA GLN A 72 21.98 -7.18 2.45
C GLN A 72 20.98 -6.02 2.45
N LEU A 73 21.31 -4.91 1.77
CA LEU A 73 20.38 -3.79 1.59
C LEU A 73 19.07 -4.23 0.89
N ILE A 74 19.16 -5.08 -0.14
CA ILE A 74 17.98 -5.61 -0.83
C ILE A 74 17.13 -6.50 0.09
N SER A 75 17.76 -7.38 0.85
CA SER A 75 17.08 -8.22 1.85
C SER A 75 16.31 -7.36 2.86
N ASP A 76 16.96 -6.34 3.43
CA ASP A 76 16.33 -5.42 4.37
C ASP A 76 15.12 -4.68 3.76
N MET A 77 15.21 -4.32 2.47
CA MET A 77 14.10 -3.69 1.76
C MET A 77 12.92 -4.65 1.59
N ILE A 78 13.17 -5.91 1.23
CA ILE A 78 12.14 -6.95 1.12
C ILE A 78 11.44 -7.17 2.46
N ASP A 79 12.20 -7.25 3.56
CA ASP A 79 11.63 -7.41 4.90
C ASP A 79 10.72 -6.23 5.28
N ARG A 80 11.14 -4.99 4.99
CA ARG A 80 10.31 -3.81 5.25
C ARG A 80 9.07 -3.74 4.37
N GLN A 81 9.16 -4.16 3.11
CA GLN A 81 7.99 -4.28 2.22
C GLN A 81 6.99 -5.29 2.80
N GLN A 82 7.46 -6.45 3.26
CA GLN A 82 6.63 -7.47 3.88
C GLN A 82 5.96 -6.95 5.17
N GLU A 83 6.70 -6.26 6.04
CA GLU A 83 6.14 -5.64 7.26
C GLU A 83 5.08 -4.59 6.90
N ALA A 84 5.33 -3.74 5.90
CA ALA A 84 4.40 -2.71 5.47
C ALA A 84 3.09 -3.31 4.94
N ILE A 85 3.15 -4.38 4.14
CA ILE A 85 1.96 -5.10 3.65
C ILE A 85 1.19 -5.72 4.82
N LYS A 86 1.87 -6.38 5.76
CA LYS A 86 1.24 -6.94 6.99
C LYS A 86 0.56 -5.85 7.82
N ASN A 87 1.20 -4.68 7.96
CA ASN A 87 0.63 -3.56 8.69
C ASN A 87 -0.59 -2.98 7.97
N ALA A 88 -0.56 -2.86 6.64
CA ALA A 88 -1.70 -2.39 5.85
C ALA A 88 -2.91 -3.34 5.95
N GLN A 89 -2.68 -4.66 5.95
CA GLN A 89 -3.71 -5.66 6.20
C GLN A 89 -4.35 -5.48 7.58
N GLN A 90 -3.55 -5.18 8.61
CA GLN A 90 -4.09 -4.88 9.94
C GLN A 90 -4.89 -3.58 9.95
N VAL A 91 -4.43 -2.53 9.26
CA VAL A 91 -5.19 -1.28 9.12
C VAL A 91 -6.55 -1.56 8.46
N GLN A 92 -6.58 -2.30 7.36
CA GLN A 92 -7.83 -2.65 6.67
C GLN A 92 -8.82 -3.40 7.58
N LYS A 93 -8.34 -4.22 8.52
CA LYS A 93 -9.19 -4.89 9.51
C LYS A 93 -9.74 -3.92 10.55
N LEU A 94 -8.88 -3.07 11.11
CA LEU A 94 -9.22 -2.16 12.21
C LEU A 94 -10.04 -0.95 11.76
N ILE A 95 -9.91 -0.53 10.50
CA ILE A 95 -10.61 0.66 9.99
C ILE A 95 -12.13 0.56 10.11
N LYS A 96 -12.67 -0.67 10.08
CA LYS A 96 -14.10 -0.97 10.23
C LYS A 96 -14.67 -0.53 11.58
N ASN A 97 -13.82 -0.34 12.58
CA ASN A 97 -14.21 0.09 13.92
C ASN A 97 -14.32 1.62 14.04
N ILE A 98 -13.90 2.38 13.03
CA ILE A 98 -13.94 3.84 13.05
C ILE A 98 -15.34 4.34 12.71
N LYS A 99 -15.98 5.04 13.64
CA LYS A 99 -17.31 5.64 13.44
C LYS A 99 -17.30 6.80 12.43
N ASN A 100 -16.22 7.58 12.37
CA ASN A 100 -16.11 8.70 11.45
C ASN A 100 -15.67 8.23 10.05
N VAL A 101 -16.61 8.22 9.10
CA VAL A 101 -16.39 7.78 7.72
C VAL A 101 -15.31 8.59 7.00
N SER A 102 -15.23 9.90 7.24
CA SER A 102 -14.22 10.76 6.62
C SER A 102 -12.81 10.40 7.10
N THR A 103 -12.65 10.18 8.41
CA THR A 103 -11.39 9.73 9.01
C THR A 103 -10.99 8.34 8.50
N ALA A 104 -11.95 7.41 8.40
CA ALA A 104 -11.72 6.09 7.84
C ALA A 104 -11.22 6.16 6.39
N LYS A 105 -11.92 6.92 5.54
CA LYS A 105 -11.56 7.15 4.13
C LYS A 105 -10.18 7.78 3.97
N SER A 106 -9.88 8.83 4.74
CA SER A 106 -8.57 9.50 4.70
C SER A 106 -7.44 8.55 5.08
N THR A 107 -7.66 7.72 6.11
CA THR A 107 -6.67 6.72 6.56
C THR A 107 -6.45 5.64 5.50
N MET A 108 -7.52 5.09 4.91
CA MET A 108 -7.41 4.11 3.82
C MET A 108 -6.64 4.67 2.62
N ASN A 109 -6.97 5.88 2.17
CA ASN A 109 -6.28 6.52 1.05
C ASN A 109 -4.79 6.75 1.36
N SER A 110 -4.48 7.20 2.59
CA SER A 110 -3.09 7.41 3.01
C SER A 110 -2.28 6.10 3.00
N VAL A 111 -2.87 4.99 3.43
CA VAL A 111 -2.23 3.67 3.42
C VAL A 111 -2.11 3.15 1.99
N SER A 112 -3.16 3.25 1.19
CA SER A 112 -3.18 2.88 -0.21
C SER A 112 -2.07 3.58 -0.99
N ASN A 113 -1.97 4.91 -0.88
CA ASN A 113 -0.91 5.68 -1.55
C ASN A 113 0.49 5.28 -1.09
N SER A 114 0.65 4.97 0.20
CA SER A 114 1.94 4.51 0.75
C SER A 114 2.32 3.13 0.18
N LEU A 115 1.36 2.20 0.07
CA LEU A 115 1.58 0.90 -0.56
C LEU A 115 1.87 1.03 -2.06
N THR A 116 1.17 1.90 -2.79
CA THR A 116 1.46 2.15 -4.21
C THR A 116 2.91 2.61 -4.40
N ALA A 117 3.39 3.52 -3.54
CA ALA A 117 4.79 3.96 -3.58
C ALA A 117 5.76 2.81 -3.30
N ILE A 118 5.49 1.99 -2.28
CA ILE A 118 6.30 0.82 -1.94
C ILE A 118 6.32 -0.19 -3.11
N ASN A 119 5.17 -0.45 -3.74
CA ASN A 119 5.05 -1.37 -4.87
C ASN A 119 5.83 -0.87 -6.09
N ASN A 120 5.81 0.44 -6.35
CA ASN A 120 6.62 1.03 -7.41
C ASN A 120 8.12 0.89 -7.13
N SER A 121 8.55 1.10 -5.88
CA SER A 121 9.94 0.85 -5.48
C SER A 121 10.33 -0.63 -5.61
N ALA A 122 9.45 -1.56 -5.25
CA ALA A 122 9.68 -2.99 -5.46
C ALA A 122 9.88 -3.34 -6.94
N LYS A 123 9.06 -2.78 -7.83
CA LYS A 123 9.23 -2.92 -9.30
C LYS A 123 10.57 -2.36 -9.78
N MET A 124 11.02 -1.24 -9.21
CA MET A 124 12.31 -0.65 -9.56
C MET A 124 13.49 -1.51 -9.06
N ILE A 125 13.43 -2.02 -7.83
CA ILE A 125 14.40 -2.99 -7.31
C ILE A 125 14.46 -4.21 -8.23
N ASN A 126 13.31 -4.76 -8.64
CA ASN A 126 13.25 -5.87 -9.58
C ASN A 126 13.93 -5.57 -10.91
N LYS A 127 13.78 -4.35 -11.44
CA LYS A 127 14.48 -3.92 -12.66
C LYS A 127 15.99 -3.85 -12.45
N ILE A 128 16.42 -3.31 -11.31
CA ILE A 128 17.84 -3.23 -10.93
C ILE A 128 18.42 -4.65 -10.84
N THR A 129 17.74 -5.57 -10.15
CA THR A 129 18.25 -6.92 -9.87
C THR A 129 18.19 -7.86 -11.07
N SER A 130 17.16 -7.78 -11.92
CA SER A 130 16.98 -8.70 -13.05
C SER A 130 17.86 -8.41 -14.26
N SER A 131 18.05 -7.13 -14.60
CA SER A 131 18.66 -6.75 -15.88
C SER A 131 19.93 -5.91 -15.71
N GLY A 132 19.96 -5.09 -14.66
CA GLY A 132 21.02 -4.11 -14.45
C GLY A 132 22.11 -4.55 -13.48
N PHE A 133 21.87 -5.57 -12.66
CA PHE A 133 22.67 -5.79 -11.44
C PHE A 133 24.15 -5.97 -11.74
N PHE A 134 24.52 -6.83 -12.67
CA PHE A 134 25.92 -7.04 -13.03
C PHE A 134 26.45 -6.04 -14.08
N ASN A 135 25.55 -5.30 -14.73
CA ASN A 135 25.87 -4.47 -15.90
C ASN A 135 26.03 -2.97 -15.57
N MET A 136 25.68 -2.54 -14.36
CA MET A 136 25.85 -1.17 -13.89
C MET A 136 27.05 -1.01 -12.97
N SER A 137 27.58 0.21 -12.87
CA SER A 137 28.64 0.51 -11.89
C SER A 137 28.15 0.35 -10.45
N ASP A 138 29.07 0.03 -9.53
CA ASP A 138 28.71 -0.13 -8.11
C ASP A 138 28.09 1.14 -7.52
N LYS A 139 28.61 2.32 -7.88
CA LYS A 139 28.06 3.60 -7.42
C LYS A 139 26.63 3.79 -7.91
N GLU A 140 26.38 3.58 -9.20
CA GLU A 140 25.05 3.70 -9.79
C GLU A 140 24.06 2.74 -9.11
N ARG A 141 24.47 1.49 -8.88
CA ARG A 141 23.66 0.49 -8.19
C ARG A 141 23.30 0.92 -6.77
N ILE A 142 24.28 1.35 -6.00
CA ILE A 142 24.10 1.79 -4.62
C ILE A 142 23.16 3.00 -4.58
N ASP A 143 23.42 4.03 -5.39
CA ASP A 143 22.59 5.25 -5.43
C ASP A 143 21.12 4.92 -5.75
N MET A 144 20.89 4.02 -6.71
CA MET A 144 19.55 3.58 -7.08
C MET A 144 18.88 2.78 -5.95
N LEU A 145 19.60 1.84 -5.32
CA LEU A 145 19.06 1.03 -4.22
C LEU A 145 18.78 1.90 -2.98
N GLU A 146 19.65 2.85 -2.64
CA GLU A 146 19.45 3.76 -1.51
C GLU A 146 18.23 4.67 -1.71
N LYS A 147 18.03 5.17 -2.94
CA LYS A 147 16.84 5.96 -3.27
C LYS A 147 15.56 5.16 -3.03
N GLU A 148 15.49 3.93 -3.52
CA GLU A 148 14.32 3.08 -3.31
C GLU A 148 14.14 2.69 -1.84
N ASN A 149 15.25 2.44 -1.14
CA ASN A 149 15.25 2.18 0.30
C ASN A 149 14.65 3.33 1.11
N GLN A 150 14.94 4.58 0.75
CA GLN A 150 14.37 5.77 1.40
C GLN A 150 12.85 5.84 1.19
N ILE A 151 12.38 5.57 -0.04
CA ILE A 151 10.94 5.57 -0.37
C ILE A 151 10.21 4.49 0.43
N ILE A 152 10.74 3.26 0.44
CA ILE A 152 10.17 2.15 1.21
C ILE A 152 10.13 2.51 2.70
N SER A 153 11.24 2.98 3.26
CA SER A 153 11.36 3.27 4.68
C SER A 153 10.41 4.39 5.12
N SER A 154 10.29 5.45 4.33
CA SER A 154 9.37 6.57 4.63
C SER A 154 7.90 6.11 4.62
N ASN A 155 7.49 5.36 3.59
CA ASN A 155 6.10 4.93 3.45
C ASN A 155 5.74 3.79 4.41
N ALA A 156 6.65 2.88 4.72
CA ALA A 156 6.45 1.86 5.75
C ALA A 156 6.20 2.49 7.13
N ARG A 157 6.97 3.54 7.49
CA ARG A 157 6.74 4.31 8.73
C ARG A 157 5.37 4.98 8.76
N LYS A 158 4.90 5.55 7.64
CA LYS A 158 3.56 6.14 7.54
C LYS A 158 2.47 5.10 7.83
N ILE A 159 2.56 3.92 7.19
CA ILE A 159 1.60 2.83 7.41
C ILE A 159 1.63 2.37 8.87
N LYS A 160 2.84 2.19 9.44
CA LYS A 160 3.02 1.80 10.84
C LYS A 160 2.43 2.83 11.82
N SER A 161 2.60 4.12 11.53
CA SER A 161 2.00 5.21 12.32
C SER A 161 0.47 5.16 12.27
N LYS A 162 -0.13 4.95 11.09
CA LYS A 162 -1.59 4.77 10.97
C LYS A 162 -2.06 3.57 11.77
N LEU A 163 -1.37 2.43 11.66
CA LEU A 163 -1.70 1.25 12.45
C LEU A 163 -1.62 1.51 13.96
N TYR A 164 -0.58 2.20 14.42
CA TYR A 164 -0.44 2.55 15.84
C TYR A 164 -1.62 3.38 16.33
N ILE A 165 -2.02 4.42 15.59
CA ILE A 165 -3.19 5.23 15.96
C ILE A 165 -4.43 4.36 16.07
N LEU A 166 -4.69 3.48 15.10
CA LEU A 166 -5.86 2.60 15.09
C LEU A 166 -5.89 1.58 16.22
N LYS A 167 -4.73 1.13 16.71
CA LYS A 167 -4.64 0.21 17.85
C LYS A 167 -4.95 0.86 19.20
N ASN A 168 -4.93 2.20 19.26
CA ASN A 168 -5.12 2.97 20.48
C ASN A 168 -6.40 3.83 20.43
N LEU A 169 -7.29 3.56 19.47
CA LEU A 169 -8.67 4.09 19.42
C LEU A 169 -9.63 3.13 20.12
#